data_AF-A0A7C8QXU7-F1
#
_entry.id   AF-A0A7C8QXU7-F1
#
_cell.length_a   1.000
_cell.length_b   1.000
_cell.length_c   1.000
_cell.angle_alpha   90.00
_cell.angle_beta   90.00
_cell.angle_gamma   90.00
#
_symmetry.space_group_name_H-M   'P 1'
#
loop_
_entity.id
_entity.type
_entity.pdbx_description
1 polymer ?
#
loop_
_entity_poly.entity_id
_entity_poly.type
_entity_poly.pdbx_seq_one_letter_code
_entity_poly.pdbx_strand_id
1 'polypeptide(L)'
;MLPLRIHFNASRHVGCKNPTSCDQTRSTSTSTTPPTHPEVIFSGIQPTGVPHLGNYLGALKQWVDLQNSAPPSTELLYFEGCSAFTAYVGLEYISTDQFTSKTDTVEDPDGSSKLKLGLFSYPVLQAADILLYGTTLVPVGEDQVQHLELARSLAGKFNRTFGKILVVPKVKLAPAKRVMSLTNPTSKMSKSGTVNSQINLDHSESEIRLRIRGALTDSIPGISYDREARPGVSNLIEMMGNMMNRDDFEVIAQECEGLNMKEFKDRVADSVVEGLKGIKGEYERIKGDASYLEEVSRIGAEKANKRANETLGRVMEAMGMGVGPKPSGP
;
A
#
# COMPACT_ATOMS: atom_id res chain seq x y z
N MET A 1 1.96 -19.46 -14.14
CA MET A 1 2.04 -18.63 -12.92
C MET A 1 3.41 -18.87 -12.30
N LEU A 2 4.32 -17.89 -12.36
CA LEU A 2 5.60 -17.98 -11.66
C LEU A 2 5.35 -17.77 -10.15
N PRO A 3 6.09 -18.46 -9.27
CA PRO A 3 5.97 -18.28 -7.82
C PRO A 3 6.26 -16.83 -7.44
N LEU A 4 5.73 -16.37 -6.30
CA LEU A 4 6.15 -15.14 -5.63
C LEU A 4 7.66 -15.23 -5.33
N ARG A 5 8.47 -14.91 -6.33
CA ARG A 5 9.89 -14.62 -6.18
C ARG A 5 9.96 -13.14 -5.90
N ILE A 6 10.13 -12.78 -4.63
CA ILE A 6 10.80 -11.53 -4.29
C ILE A 6 12.15 -11.61 -5.02
N HIS A 7 12.29 -10.88 -6.14
CA HIS A 7 13.52 -10.88 -6.92
C HIS A 7 14.62 -10.20 -6.10
N PHE A 8 15.46 -11.03 -5.48
CA PHE A 8 16.76 -10.63 -4.98
C PHE A 8 17.65 -10.32 -6.17
N ASN A 9 17.88 -9.03 -6.44
CA ASN A 9 18.81 -8.61 -7.48
C ASN A 9 20.26 -8.81 -6.98
N ALA A 10 20.75 -10.05 -7.05
CA ALA A 10 22.17 -10.35 -6.96
C ALA A 10 22.79 -10.11 -8.35
N SER A 11 23.64 -9.09 -8.45
CA SER A 11 24.36 -8.71 -9.66
C SER A 11 25.03 -9.93 -10.31
N ARG A 12 24.56 -10.35 -11.49
CA ARG A 12 25.34 -11.25 -12.37
C ARG A 12 26.17 -10.41 -13.31
N HIS A 13 27.48 -10.37 -13.08
CA HIS A 13 28.45 -10.06 -14.11
C HIS A 13 28.34 -11.11 -15.22
N VAL A 14 27.97 -10.67 -16.43
CA VAL A 14 28.18 -11.46 -17.65
C VAL A 14 29.10 -10.67 -18.55
N GLY A 15 30.27 -11.25 -18.81
CA GLY A 15 31.34 -10.69 -19.61
C GLY A 15 30.93 -10.44 -21.05
N CYS A 16 31.32 -9.27 -21.56
CA CYS A 16 31.18 -8.86 -22.94
C CYS A 16 32.25 -9.58 -23.79
N LYS A 17 31.84 -10.24 -24.88
CA LYS A 17 32.73 -10.65 -25.97
C LYS A 17 32.21 -10.09 -27.30
N ASN A 18 32.80 -8.96 -27.68
CA ASN A 18 33.15 -8.46 -29.01
C ASN A 18 32.13 -8.34 -30.17
N PRO A 19 32.41 -7.40 -31.12
CA PRO A 19 31.41 -6.64 -31.86
C PRO A 19 31.35 -7.01 -33.35
N THR A 20 30.23 -6.69 -34.02
CA THR A 20 30.25 -6.14 -35.40
C THR A 20 28.84 -5.80 -35.90
N SER A 21 28.81 -4.75 -36.73
CA SER A 21 27.76 -4.35 -37.68
C SER A 21 26.77 -3.29 -37.23
N CYS A 22 27.08 -2.09 -37.70
CA CYS A 22 26.33 -0.85 -37.69
C CYS A 22 25.15 -0.96 -38.67
N ASP A 23 23.96 -0.51 -38.27
CA ASP A 23 22.97 -0.05 -39.24
C ASP A 23 22.20 1.15 -38.67
N GLN A 24 22.18 2.23 -39.45
CA GLN A 24 21.73 3.55 -39.04
C GLN A 24 20.25 3.70 -39.36
N THR A 25 19.39 3.76 -38.34
CA THR A 25 18.05 4.32 -38.48
C THR A 25 17.82 5.40 -37.43
N ARG A 26 17.58 6.61 -37.96
CA ARG A 26 17.38 7.87 -37.26
C ARG A 26 16.07 7.82 -36.47
N SER A 27 16.15 7.44 -35.20
CA SER A 27 15.08 7.62 -34.22
C SER A 27 15.40 8.84 -33.36
N THR A 28 14.47 9.78 -33.31
CA THR A 28 14.48 10.92 -32.38
C THR A 28 14.40 10.37 -30.96
N SER A 29 15.57 10.15 -30.35
CA SER A 29 15.69 9.80 -28.94
C SER A 29 15.44 11.04 -28.12
N THR A 30 14.30 11.08 -27.43
CA THR A 30 14.18 11.88 -26.21
C THR A 30 15.25 11.38 -25.26
N SER A 31 16.31 12.17 -25.09
CA SER A 31 17.40 11.91 -24.16
C SER A 31 16.86 12.04 -22.73
N THR A 32 16.26 10.97 -22.21
CA THR A 32 15.98 10.87 -20.78
C THR A 32 17.30 10.52 -20.11
N THR A 33 18.01 11.53 -19.64
CA THR A 33 19.15 11.32 -18.73
C THR A 33 18.67 10.40 -17.60
N PRO A 34 19.32 9.25 -17.36
CA PRO A 34 18.90 8.35 -16.30
C PRO A 34 18.93 9.12 -14.97
N PRO A 35 17.90 9.01 -14.12
CA PRO A 35 17.90 9.70 -12.85
C PRO A 35 19.14 9.30 -12.06
N THR A 36 19.84 10.28 -11.50
CA THR A 36 21.10 10.11 -10.77
C THR A 36 20.97 9.28 -9.49
N HIS A 37 19.75 8.87 -9.13
CA HIS A 37 19.43 7.98 -8.02
C HIS A 37 18.37 6.95 -8.45
N PRO A 38 18.49 5.69 -7.98
CA PRO A 38 17.48 4.66 -8.23
C PRO A 38 16.11 5.09 -7.69
N GLU A 39 15.04 4.75 -8.40
CA GLU A 39 13.67 4.99 -7.93
C GLU A 39 13.43 4.18 -6.65
N VAL A 40 12.93 4.83 -5.59
CA VAL A 40 12.58 4.20 -4.33
C VAL A 40 11.08 4.35 -4.10
N ILE A 41 10.38 3.22 -4.09
CA ILE A 41 8.93 3.18 -3.87
C ILE A 41 8.65 2.65 -2.48
N PHE A 42 7.94 3.43 -1.68
CA PHE A 42 7.53 3.06 -0.33
C PHE A 42 6.05 2.70 -0.29
N SER A 43 5.71 1.50 0.16
CA SER A 43 4.34 1.07 0.35
C SER A 43 3.65 1.89 1.44
N GLY A 44 2.57 2.59 1.10
CA GLY A 44 1.68 3.20 2.09
C GLY A 44 0.70 2.21 2.75
N ILE A 45 0.85 0.91 2.51
CA ILE A 45 -0.06 -0.12 3.04
C ILE A 45 0.27 -0.39 4.50
N GLN A 46 -0.69 -0.13 5.39
CA GLN A 46 -0.56 -0.40 6.82
C GLN A 46 -0.93 -1.87 7.15
N PRO A 47 -0.05 -2.64 7.79
CA PRO A 47 -0.32 -4.00 8.22
C PRO A 47 -1.10 -4.01 9.56
N THR A 48 -2.38 -3.67 9.53
CA THR A 48 -3.24 -3.70 10.73
C THR A 48 -4.34 -4.76 10.63
N GLY A 49 -4.50 -5.61 11.64
CA GLY A 49 -5.55 -6.63 11.68
C GLY A 49 -5.50 -7.65 10.52
N VAL A 50 -6.53 -8.47 10.40
CA VAL A 50 -6.66 -9.43 9.30
C VAL A 50 -7.05 -8.68 8.02
N PRO A 51 -6.32 -8.84 6.90
CA PRO A 51 -6.68 -8.21 5.64
C PRO A 51 -8.02 -8.72 5.12
N HIS A 52 -8.81 -7.82 4.53
CA HIS A 52 -10.05 -8.17 3.83
C HIS A 52 -9.92 -7.99 2.31
N LEU A 53 -10.88 -8.52 1.56
CA LEU A 53 -10.91 -8.52 0.10
C LEU A 53 -10.77 -7.10 -0.48
N GLY A 54 -11.39 -6.12 0.18
CA GLY A 54 -11.20 -4.70 -0.15
C GLY A 54 -9.75 -4.20 -0.03
N ASN A 55 -8.99 -4.62 0.99
CA ASN A 55 -7.56 -4.29 1.08
C ASN A 55 -6.75 -5.03 0.00
N TYR A 56 -7.13 -6.28 -0.28
CA TYR A 56 -6.46 -7.09 -1.28
C TYR A 56 -6.57 -6.48 -2.67
N LEU A 57 -7.80 -6.26 -3.15
CA LEU A 57 -8.06 -5.73 -4.48
C LEU A 57 -7.67 -4.25 -4.61
N GLY A 58 -7.81 -3.48 -3.52
CA GLY A 58 -7.54 -2.05 -3.52
C GLY A 58 -6.08 -1.66 -3.37
N ALA A 59 -5.21 -2.52 -2.80
CA ALA A 59 -3.83 -2.16 -2.51
C ALA A 59 -2.83 -3.32 -2.64
N LEU A 60 -3.06 -4.47 -1.98
CA LEU A 60 -2.06 -5.53 -1.91
C LEU A 60 -1.76 -6.14 -3.29
N LYS A 61 -2.79 -6.42 -4.10
CA LYS A 61 -2.61 -6.96 -5.45
C LYS A 61 -1.77 -6.01 -6.31
N GLN A 62 -2.06 -4.71 -6.25
CA GLN A 62 -1.34 -3.69 -7.00
C GLN A 62 0.12 -3.57 -6.55
N TRP A 63 0.37 -3.70 -5.24
CA TRP A 63 1.72 -3.72 -4.70
C TRP A 63 2.52 -4.94 -5.18
N VAL A 64 1.89 -6.11 -5.27
CA VAL A 64 2.53 -7.32 -5.84
C VAL A 64 2.78 -7.16 -7.34
N ASP A 65 1.81 -6.64 -8.10
CA ASP A 65 1.95 -6.38 -9.54
C ASP A 65 3.09 -5.36 -9.79
N LEU A 66 3.24 -4.37 -8.91
CA LEU A 66 4.34 -3.41 -8.96
C LEU A 66 5.70 -4.07 -8.70
N GLN A 67 5.79 -4.98 -7.73
CA GLN A 67 7.03 -5.75 -7.47
C GLN A 67 7.45 -6.57 -8.69
N ASN A 68 6.48 -7.14 -9.41
CA ASN A 68 6.75 -7.98 -10.57
C ASN A 68 7.10 -7.18 -11.84
N SER A 69 6.65 -5.93 -11.94
CA SER A 69 6.83 -5.07 -13.13
C SER A 69 7.90 -4.00 -12.97
N ALA A 70 8.36 -3.74 -11.74
CA ALA A 70 9.38 -2.72 -11.46
C ALA A 70 10.73 -3.08 -12.12
N PRO A 71 11.45 -2.09 -12.69
CA PRO A 71 12.80 -2.30 -13.17
C PRO A 71 13.72 -2.84 -12.05
N PRO A 72 14.76 -3.65 -12.38
CA PRO A 72 15.68 -4.18 -11.37
C PRO A 72 16.45 -3.10 -10.57
N SER A 73 16.50 -1.87 -11.08
CA SER A 73 17.08 -0.70 -10.43
C SER A 73 16.14 -0.02 -9.43
N THR A 74 14.86 -0.37 -9.40
CA THR A 74 13.88 0.21 -8.48
C THR A 74 13.93 -0.52 -7.15
N GLU A 75 14.03 0.23 -6.06
CA GLU A 75 13.99 -0.31 -4.71
C GLU A 75 12.58 -0.17 -4.14
N LEU A 76 12.07 -1.27 -3.61
CA LEU A 76 10.72 -1.35 -3.06
C LEU A 76 10.81 -1.60 -1.57
N LEU A 77 10.17 -0.72 -0.80
CA LEU A 77 10.16 -0.76 0.65
C LEU A 77 8.73 -0.97 1.14
N TYR A 78 8.56 -1.93 2.03
CA TYR A 78 7.28 -2.21 2.66
C TYR A 78 7.28 -1.63 4.08
N PHE A 79 6.15 -1.08 4.51
CA PHE A 79 6.02 -0.54 5.85
C PHE A 79 6.09 -1.65 6.90
N GLU A 80 7.15 -1.66 7.68
CA GLU A 80 7.23 -2.30 8.98
C GLU A 80 7.63 -1.18 9.95
N GLY A 81 6.70 -0.77 10.82
CA GLY A 81 6.80 0.53 11.51
C GLY A 81 8.16 0.77 12.16
N CYS A 82 8.83 1.86 11.78
CA CYS A 82 10.15 2.19 12.29
C CYS A 82 10.05 3.18 13.45
N SER A 83 10.32 2.71 14.66
CA SER A 83 10.27 3.53 15.89
C SER A 83 11.48 4.46 16.08
N ALA A 84 12.56 4.27 15.31
CA ALA A 84 13.84 4.95 15.56
C ALA A 84 13.88 6.42 15.08
N PHE A 85 13.38 6.72 13.88
CA PHE A 85 13.41 8.09 13.33
C PHE A 85 12.33 8.99 13.95
N THR A 86 11.22 8.38 14.36
CA THR A 86 10.15 8.96 15.17
C THR A 86 10.66 9.68 16.43
N ALA A 87 11.58 9.04 17.17
CA ALA A 87 12.14 9.62 18.39
C ALA A 87 12.95 10.89 18.12
N TYR A 88 13.52 11.03 16.92
CA TYR A 88 14.39 12.13 16.55
C TYR A 88 13.62 13.31 15.94
N VAL A 89 12.72 13.07 14.99
CA VAL A 89 11.91 14.13 14.34
C VAL A 89 10.82 14.66 15.28
N GLY A 90 10.28 13.80 16.17
CA GLY A 90 9.19 14.16 17.07
C GLY A 90 9.58 15.12 18.21
N LEU A 91 10.88 15.22 18.55
CA LEU A 91 11.33 16.04 19.68
C LEU A 91 11.74 17.47 19.32
N GLU A 92 11.96 17.81 18.05
CA GLU A 92 12.48 19.13 17.67
C GLU A 92 11.64 19.93 16.66
N TYR A 93 10.71 19.29 15.92
CA TYR A 93 9.94 19.97 14.85
C TYR A 93 8.42 20.08 15.10
N ILE A 94 7.90 19.51 16.18
CA ILE A 94 6.50 19.67 16.59
C ILE A 94 6.40 20.84 17.57
N SER A 95 6.75 22.04 17.12
CA SER A 95 6.20 23.25 17.71
C SER A 95 5.43 24.02 16.65
N THR A 96 4.14 24.20 16.96
CA THR A 96 3.26 25.29 16.54
C THR A 96 2.75 25.35 15.07
N ASP A 97 1.42 25.53 14.99
CA ASP A 97 0.66 26.32 14.01
C ASP A 97 -0.16 25.70 12.86
N GLN A 98 -0.19 24.39 12.62
CA GLN A 98 -1.06 23.85 11.53
C GLN A 98 -2.10 22.80 11.90
N PHE A 99 -2.23 22.39 13.16
CA PHE A 99 -3.15 21.31 13.55
C PHE A 99 -4.27 21.72 14.52
N THR A 100 -4.44 23.01 14.77
CA THR A 100 -5.49 23.54 15.66
C THR A 100 -6.85 23.74 14.99
N SER A 101 -7.00 23.52 13.67
CA SER A 101 -8.20 23.96 12.93
C SER A 101 -9.28 22.90 12.68
N LYS A 102 -9.24 21.71 13.32
CA LYS A 102 -10.36 20.74 13.29
C LYS A 102 -10.48 20.02 14.63
N THR A 103 -10.91 20.75 15.65
CA THR A 103 -11.37 20.19 16.92
C THR A 103 -12.88 20.11 16.92
N ASP A 104 -13.44 19.01 16.40
CA ASP A 104 -14.76 18.59 16.88
C ASP A 104 -14.51 17.81 18.17
N THR A 105 -14.65 18.51 19.29
CA THR A 105 -14.63 17.92 20.63
C THR A 105 -15.82 17.00 20.78
N VAL A 106 -15.59 15.69 20.91
CA VAL A 106 -16.59 14.76 21.45
C VAL A 106 -16.36 14.70 22.95
N GLU A 107 -17.25 15.30 23.72
CA GLU A 107 -17.23 15.24 25.18
C GLU A 107 -17.72 13.87 25.65
N ASP A 108 -16.91 13.19 26.46
CA ASP A 108 -17.33 12.00 27.23
C ASP A 108 -18.04 12.47 28.51
N PRO A 109 -19.11 11.81 29.01
CA PRO A 109 -19.90 12.28 30.14
C PRO A 109 -19.16 12.38 31.49
N ASP A 110 -17.91 11.91 31.57
CA ASP A 110 -17.15 11.75 32.82
C ASP A 110 -15.90 12.65 32.91
N GLY A 111 -15.81 13.69 32.08
CA GLY A 111 -14.89 14.83 32.30
C GLY A 111 -13.39 14.54 32.17
N SER A 112 -12.97 13.37 31.67
CA SER A 112 -11.54 13.09 31.40
C SER A 112 -11.22 13.21 29.91
N SER A 113 -10.76 14.40 29.48
CA SER A 113 -10.26 14.61 28.12
C SER A 113 -8.88 13.96 27.93
N LYS A 114 -8.83 12.64 27.76
CA LYS A 114 -7.63 11.96 27.28
C LYS A 114 -7.64 11.91 25.75
N LEU A 115 -7.36 13.05 25.12
CA LEU A 115 -6.86 13.06 23.75
C LEU A 115 -5.55 12.25 23.73
N LYS A 116 -5.59 11.07 23.10
CA LYS A 116 -4.41 10.22 22.97
C LYS A 116 -3.41 10.95 22.07
N LEU A 117 -2.33 11.48 22.64
CA LEU A 117 -1.23 12.15 21.94
C LEU A 117 -0.74 11.37 20.70
N GLY A 118 -0.85 10.03 20.73
CA GLY A 118 -0.54 9.14 19.60
C GLY A 118 -1.40 9.33 18.34
N LEU A 119 -2.63 9.83 18.45
CA LEU A 119 -3.47 10.13 17.29
C LEU A 119 -3.00 11.42 16.58
N PHE A 120 -2.40 12.36 17.33
CA PHE A 120 -1.85 13.61 16.79
C PHE A 120 -0.45 13.45 16.21
N SER A 121 0.37 12.53 16.75
CA SER A 121 1.72 12.30 16.26
C SER A 121 1.79 11.39 15.03
N TYR A 122 0.79 10.53 14.81
CA TYR A 122 0.82 9.50 13.76
C TYR A 122 1.14 10.03 12.35
N PRO A 123 0.55 11.16 11.87
CA PRO A 123 0.88 11.69 10.54
C PRO A 123 2.35 12.15 10.44
N VAL A 124 2.93 12.64 11.53
CA VAL A 124 4.35 13.01 11.58
C VAL A 124 5.22 11.75 11.52
N LEU A 125 4.83 10.67 12.21
CA LEU A 125 5.54 9.39 12.15
C LEU A 125 5.53 8.82 10.72
N GLN A 126 4.36 8.83 10.10
CA GLN A 126 4.20 8.36 8.72
C GLN A 126 5.02 9.21 7.74
N ALA A 127 5.10 10.52 7.93
CA ALA A 127 5.97 11.38 7.15
C ALA A 127 7.45 11.03 7.37
N ALA A 128 7.84 10.76 8.61
CA ALA A 128 9.19 10.35 8.97
C ALA A 128 9.56 9.04 8.26
N ASP A 129 8.68 8.04 8.32
CA ASP A 129 8.86 6.75 7.65
C ASP A 129 9.02 6.89 6.13
N ILE A 130 8.28 7.80 5.49
CA ILE A 130 8.42 8.05 4.05
C ILE A 130 9.78 8.69 3.73
N LEU A 131 10.20 9.69 4.50
CA LEU A 131 11.38 10.50 4.18
C LEU A 131 12.69 9.79 4.51
N LEU A 132 12.71 8.95 5.54
CA LEU A 132 13.90 8.26 6.05
C LEU A 132 14.60 7.40 4.99
N TYR A 133 13.86 6.85 4.05
CA TYR A 133 14.42 5.95 3.04
C TYR A 133 14.76 6.62 1.71
N GLY A 134 14.63 7.96 1.61
CA GLY A 134 14.85 8.68 0.35
C GLY A 134 13.79 8.37 -0.70
N THR A 135 12.55 8.10 -0.25
CA THR A 135 11.43 7.69 -1.09
C THR A 135 11.14 8.70 -2.19
N THR A 136 11.14 8.24 -3.44
CA THR A 136 10.79 9.06 -4.61
C THR A 136 9.30 8.98 -4.93
N LEU A 137 8.65 7.86 -4.60
CA LEU A 137 7.26 7.59 -4.99
C LEU A 137 6.52 6.83 -3.89
N VAL A 138 5.29 7.24 -3.59
CA VAL A 138 4.43 6.55 -2.63
C VAL A 138 3.08 6.21 -3.29
N PRO A 139 2.78 4.93 -3.54
CA PRO A 139 1.44 4.50 -3.88
C PRO A 139 0.51 4.64 -2.67
N VAL A 140 -0.51 5.48 -2.79
CA VAL A 140 -1.52 5.70 -1.76
C VAL A 140 -2.92 5.74 -2.38
N GLY A 141 -3.91 5.30 -1.61
CA GLY A 141 -5.31 5.59 -1.92
C GLY A 141 -5.65 7.05 -1.65
N GLU A 142 -6.76 7.53 -2.23
CA GLU A 142 -7.25 8.91 -2.07
C GLU A 142 -7.34 9.34 -0.59
N ASP A 143 -7.80 8.43 0.27
CA ASP A 143 -8.00 8.65 1.69
C ASP A 143 -6.68 8.98 2.45
N GLN A 144 -5.51 8.73 1.86
CA GLN A 144 -4.18 8.90 2.47
C GLN A 144 -3.34 10.03 1.84
N VAL A 145 -3.88 10.73 0.83
CA VAL A 145 -3.17 11.81 0.12
C VAL A 145 -2.78 12.94 1.07
N GLN A 146 -3.63 13.27 2.05
CA GLN A 146 -3.35 14.34 3.01
C GLN A 146 -2.11 14.05 3.88
N HIS A 147 -1.91 12.80 4.32
CA HIS A 147 -0.73 12.42 5.11
C HIS A 147 0.57 12.53 4.28
N LEU A 148 0.49 12.22 2.98
CA LEU A 148 1.63 12.35 2.07
C LEU A 148 1.99 13.81 1.79
N GLU A 149 1.00 14.71 1.73
CA GLU A 149 1.27 16.16 1.60
C GLU A 149 1.98 16.74 2.83
N LEU A 150 1.73 16.20 4.03
CA LEU A 150 2.52 16.55 5.21
C LEU A 150 3.99 16.17 5.03
N ALA A 151 4.29 14.96 4.56
CA ALA A 151 5.65 14.51 4.31
C ALA A 151 6.37 15.40 3.27
N ARG A 152 5.68 15.76 2.20
CA ARG A 152 6.19 16.68 1.16
C ARG A 152 6.46 18.08 1.73
N SER A 153 5.55 18.58 2.56
CA SER A 153 5.69 19.89 3.21
C SER A 153 6.87 19.93 4.18
N LEU A 154 7.04 18.88 4.99
CA LEU A 154 8.18 18.75 5.92
C LEU A 154 9.51 18.65 5.16
N ALA A 155 9.60 17.82 4.12
CA ALA A 155 10.79 17.74 3.28
C ALA A 155 11.13 19.07 2.61
N GLY A 156 10.11 19.77 2.09
CA GLY A 156 10.28 21.09 1.48
C GLY A 156 10.76 22.14 2.49
N LYS A 157 10.21 22.14 3.71
CA LYS A 157 10.65 23.04 4.80
C LYS A 157 12.10 22.75 5.20
N PHE A 158 12.42 21.49 5.48
CA PHE A 158 13.78 21.08 5.84
C PHE A 158 14.79 21.48 4.77
N ASN A 159 14.46 21.23 3.49
CA ASN A 159 15.37 21.53 2.38
C ASN A 159 15.61 23.03 2.17
N ARG A 160 14.66 23.89 2.52
CA ARG A 160 14.86 25.35 2.50
C ARG A 160 15.80 25.82 3.60
N THR A 161 15.76 25.16 4.75
CA THR A 161 16.58 25.53 5.92
C THR A 161 18.01 24.97 5.82
N PHE A 162 18.16 23.71 5.44
CA PHE A 162 19.43 22.97 5.54
C PHE A 162 20.03 22.55 4.18
N GLY A 163 19.46 23.05 3.07
CA GLY A 163 19.84 22.64 1.73
C GLY A 163 19.15 21.37 1.26
N LYS A 164 19.31 21.01 -0.03
CA LYS A 164 18.57 19.92 -0.67
C LYS A 164 19.05 18.52 -0.23
N ILE A 165 18.65 18.11 0.97
CA ILE A 165 19.06 16.85 1.62
C ILE A 165 17.98 15.77 1.48
N LEU A 166 16.72 16.10 1.76
CA LEU A 166 15.60 15.16 1.71
C LEU A 166 15.00 15.08 0.31
N VAL A 167 14.61 13.87 -0.10
CA VAL A 167 13.84 13.67 -1.33
C VAL A 167 12.39 14.06 -1.07
N VAL A 168 11.80 14.86 -1.95
CA VAL A 168 10.37 15.20 -1.87
C VAL A 168 9.57 14.12 -2.61
N PRO A 169 8.81 13.26 -1.92
CA PRO A 169 8.14 12.12 -2.52
C PRO A 169 7.00 12.55 -3.44
N LYS A 170 6.79 11.84 -4.54
CA LYS A 170 5.65 12.01 -5.45
C LYS A 170 4.52 11.05 -5.08
N VAL A 171 3.29 11.50 -5.29
CA VAL A 171 2.09 10.66 -5.13
C VAL A 171 1.92 9.81 -6.37
N LYS A 172 1.76 8.49 -6.20
CA LYS A 172 1.19 7.63 -7.24
C LYS A 172 -0.21 7.23 -6.80
N LEU A 173 -1.22 7.84 -7.40
CA LEU A 173 -2.60 7.38 -7.20
C LEU A 173 -2.71 6.01 -7.85
N ALA A 174 -2.90 5.00 -7.03
CA ALA A 174 -3.20 3.67 -7.53
C ALA A 174 -4.72 3.64 -7.80
N PRO A 175 -5.19 3.15 -8.97
CA PRO A 175 -6.62 3.11 -9.27
C PRO A 175 -7.30 2.22 -8.25
N ALA A 176 -7.89 2.81 -7.21
CA ALA A 176 -8.39 2.06 -6.08
C ALA A 176 -9.64 1.30 -6.51
N LYS A 177 -9.52 -0.01 -6.70
CA LYS A 177 -10.67 -0.91 -6.83
C LYS A 177 -11.39 -0.92 -5.48
N ARG A 178 -12.36 0.00 -5.32
CA ARG A 178 -13.12 0.19 -4.09
C ARG A 178 -14.17 -0.92 -3.97
N VAL A 179 -13.94 -1.86 -3.06
CA VAL A 179 -14.92 -2.89 -2.71
C VAL A 179 -15.79 -2.37 -1.56
N MET A 180 -17.10 -2.42 -1.73
CA MET A 180 -18.07 -1.94 -0.76
C MET A 180 -18.45 -3.04 0.24
N SER A 181 -19.03 -2.63 1.37
CA SER A 181 -19.54 -3.52 2.40
C SER A 181 -20.69 -4.38 1.86
N LEU A 182 -20.70 -5.65 2.26
CA LEU A 182 -21.75 -6.59 1.88
C LEU A 182 -23.09 -6.27 2.54
N THR A 183 -23.11 -5.56 3.67
CA THR A 183 -24.35 -5.21 4.40
C THR A 183 -24.77 -3.76 4.18
N ASN A 184 -23.86 -2.90 3.75
CA ASN A 184 -24.14 -1.52 3.38
C ASN A 184 -23.36 -1.15 2.10
N PRO A 185 -23.94 -1.39 0.91
CA PRO A 185 -23.25 -1.23 -0.37
C PRO A 185 -22.81 0.20 -0.72
N THR A 186 -23.24 1.23 0.03
CA THR A 186 -22.77 2.61 -0.19
C THR A 186 -21.53 2.95 0.64
N SER A 187 -21.15 2.08 1.57
CA SER A 187 -19.99 2.27 2.45
C SER A 187 -18.87 1.32 2.08
N LYS A 188 -17.63 1.82 2.08
CA LYS A 188 -16.42 1.02 1.82
C LYS A 188 -16.29 -0.10 2.85
N MET A 189 -15.85 -1.28 2.40
CA MET A 189 -15.50 -2.37 3.31
C MET A 189 -14.39 -1.92 4.28
N SER A 190 -14.58 -2.14 5.58
CA SER A 190 -13.67 -1.66 6.62
C SER A 190 -13.44 -2.71 7.68
N LYS A 191 -12.22 -2.76 8.23
CA LYS A 191 -11.82 -3.66 9.32
C LYS A 191 -12.69 -3.54 10.57
N SER A 192 -13.26 -2.36 10.83
CA SER A 192 -14.17 -2.06 11.94
C SER A 192 -15.65 -2.33 11.64
N GLY A 193 -15.95 -2.91 10.48
CA GLY A 193 -17.32 -3.26 10.09
C GLY A 193 -17.85 -4.46 10.89
N THR A 194 -19.13 -4.79 10.69
CA THR A 194 -19.71 -6.00 11.28
C THR A 194 -19.11 -7.26 10.64
N VAL A 195 -19.15 -8.39 11.34
CA VAL A 195 -18.57 -9.67 10.87
C VAL A 195 -19.07 -10.10 9.48
N ASN A 196 -20.30 -9.72 9.12
CA ASN A 196 -20.94 -10.07 7.85
C ASN A 196 -20.72 -9.02 6.75
N SER A 197 -20.21 -7.84 7.09
CA SER A 197 -19.99 -6.73 6.14
C SER A 197 -18.77 -6.91 5.25
N GLN A 198 -17.86 -7.84 5.60
CA GLN A 198 -16.55 -7.97 4.98
C GLN A 198 -16.18 -9.43 4.70
N ILE A 199 -15.29 -9.63 3.73
CA ILE A 199 -14.68 -10.92 3.42
C ILE A 199 -13.20 -10.85 3.78
N ASN A 200 -12.81 -11.48 4.88
CA ASN A 200 -11.41 -11.61 5.28
C ASN A 200 -10.68 -12.65 4.42
N LEU A 201 -9.37 -12.48 4.24
CA LEU A 201 -8.56 -13.39 3.44
C LEU A 201 -8.34 -14.76 4.09
N ASP A 202 -8.50 -14.85 5.42
CA ASP A 202 -8.38 -16.09 6.20
C ASP A 202 -9.70 -16.87 6.33
N HIS A 203 -10.84 -16.31 5.90
CA HIS A 203 -12.12 -17.03 5.91
C HIS A 203 -12.04 -18.30 5.05
N SER A 204 -12.61 -19.40 5.53
CA SER A 204 -12.81 -20.63 4.77
C SER A 204 -13.72 -20.43 3.55
N GLU A 205 -13.74 -21.40 2.64
CA GLU A 205 -14.64 -21.36 1.47
C GLU A 205 -16.12 -21.24 1.88
N SER A 206 -16.54 -22.02 2.88
CA SER A 206 -17.92 -21.99 3.39
C SER A 206 -18.28 -20.62 3.97
N GLU A 207 -17.36 -19.99 4.69
CA GLU A 207 -17.53 -18.65 5.25
C GLU A 207 -17.62 -17.55 4.19
N ILE A 208 -16.83 -17.65 3.12
CA ILE A 208 -16.90 -16.73 1.97
C ILE A 208 -18.27 -16.85 1.29
N ARG A 209 -18.69 -18.09 0.98
CA ARG A 209 -19.98 -18.37 0.35
C ARG A 209 -21.15 -17.86 1.20
N LEU A 210 -21.13 -18.12 2.51
CA LEU A 210 -22.19 -17.69 3.42
C LEU A 210 -22.35 -16.17 3.41
N ARG A 211 -21.24 -15.41 3.45
CA ARG A 211 -21.26 -13.95 3.45
C ARG A 211 -21.75 -13.36 2.13
N ILE A 212 -21.30 -13.90 0.99
CA ILE A 212 -21.76 -13.44 -0.33
C ILE A 212 -23.25 -13.74 -0.52
N ARG A 213 -23.73 -14.90 -0.08
CA ARG A 213 -25.17 -15.20 -0.07
C ARG A 213 -25.97 -14.19 0.76
N GLY A 214 -25.45 -13.83 1.93
CA GLY A 214 -26.03 -12.84 2.84
C GLY A 214 -25.87 -11.38 2.41
N ALA A 215 -25.18 -11.07 1.30
CA ALA A 215 -24.96 -9.70 0.86
C ALA A 215 -26.29 -9.00 0.53
N LEU A 216 -26.41 -7.74 0.91
CA LEU A 216 -27.57 -6.89 0.65
C LEU A 216 -27.66 -6.57 -0.83
N THR A 217 -28.78 -6.92 -1.45
CA THR A 217 -29.11 -6.62 -2.85
C THR A 217 -30.52 -6.02 -2.92
N ASP A 218 -30.85 -5.42 -4.05
CA ASP A 218 -32.21 -4.95 -4.32
C ASP A 218 -33.18 -6.11 -4.64
N SER A 219 -34.45 -5.75 -4.87
CA SER A 219 -35.52 -6.67 -5.28
C SER A 219 -35.89 -6.53 -6.77
N ILE A 220 -35.03 -5.91 -7.58
CA ILE A 220 -35.25 -5.73 -9.02
C ILE A 220 -34.93 -7.06 -9.73
N PRO A 221 -35.81 -7.58 -10.60
CA PRO A 221 -35.54 -8.81 -11.35
C PRO A 221 -34.33 -8.70 -12.27
N GLY A 222 -33.62 -9.82 -12.44
CA GLY A 222 -32.45 -9.92 -13.31
C GLY A 222 -31.18 -9.29 -12.75
N ILE A 223 -30.07 -9.48 -13.46
CA ILE A 223 -28.74 -9.00 -13.09
C ILE A 223 -28.34 -7.90 -14.06
N SER A 224 -28.08 -6.71 -13.54
CA SER A 224 -27.62 -5.56 -14.33
C SER A 224 -26.61 -4.75 -13.53
N TYR A 225 -25.69 -4.08 -14.24
CA TYR A 225 -24.70 -3.22 -13.63
C TYR A 225 -25.19 -1.76 -13.62
N ASP A 226 -25.35 -1.21 -12.43
CA ASP A 226 -25.69 0.20 -12.19
C ASP A 226 -25.25 0.57 -10.77
N ARG A 227 -24.20 1.39 -10.62
CA ARG A 227 -23.66 1.75 -9.30
C ARG A 227 -24.61 2.61 -8.48
N GLU A 228 -25.44 3.41 -9.11
CA GLU A 228 -26.32 4.36 -8.44
C GLU A 228 -27.65 3.70 -8.07
N ALA A 229 -28.28 3.02 -9.03
CA ALA A 229 -29.58 2.39 -8.82
C ALA A 229 -29.48 1.03 -8.12
N ARG A 230 -28.40 0.27 -8.35
CA ARG A 230 -28.23 -1.12 -7.86
C ARG A 230 -26.87 -1.34 -7.17
N PRO A 231 -26.50 -0.55 -6.15
CA PRO A 231 -25.15 -0.57 -5.57
C PRO A 231 -24.74 -1.94 -5.02
N GLY A 232 -25.68 -2.71 -4.44
CA GLY A 232 -25.41 -4.06 -3.94
C GLY A 232 -25.07 -5.07 -5.04
N VAL A 233 -25.85 -5.08 -6.12
CA VAL A 233 -25.62 -5.98 -7.26
C VAL A 233 -24.34 -5.58 -7.99
N SER A 234 -24.14 -4.28 -8.23
CA SER A 234 -22.94 -3.73 -8.85
C SER A 234 -21.67 -4.04 -8.06
N ASN A 235 -21.70 -3.95 -6.73
CA ASN A 235 -20.57 -4.35 -5.89
C ASN A 235 -20.20 -5.83 -6.08
N LEU A 236 -21.19 -6.73 -6.19
CA LEU A 236 -20.93 -8.16 -6.43
C LEU A 236 -20.39 -8.43 -7.84
N ILE A 237 -20.89 -7.74 -8.86
CA ILE A 237 -20.36 -7.81 -10.24
C ILE A 237 -18.90 -7.35 -10.26
N GLU A 238 -18.60 -6.23 -9.60
CA GLU A 238 -17.24 -5.70 -9.50
C GLU A 238 -16.30 -6.65 -8.76
N MET A 239 -16.75 -7.26 -7.67
CA MET A 239 -15.97 -8.29 -6.97
C MET A 239 -15.63 -9.44 -7.91
N MET A 240 -16.63 -9.96 -8.64
CA MET A 240 -16.42 -11.04 -9.59
C MET A 240 -15.46 -10.65 -10.73
N GLY A 241 -15.69 -9.51 -11.39
CA GLY A 241 -14.82 -9.00 -12.46
C GLY A 241 -13.39 -8.79 -11.99
N ASN A 242 -13.21 -8.19 -10.82
CA ASN A 242 -11.90 -7.94 -10.25
C ASN A 242 -11.11 -9.23 -9.96
N MET A 243 -11.78 -10.30 -9.54
CA MET A 243 -11.15 -11.61 -9.32
C MET A 243 -10.77 -12.30 -10.64
N MET A 244 -11.49 -12.00 -11.73
CA MET A 244 -11.18 -12.45 -13.09
C MET A 244 -10.18 -11.54 -13.82
N ASN A 245 -9.72 -10.45 -13.19
CA ASN A 245 -8.94 -9.38 -13.84
C ASN A 245 -9.65 -8.72 -15.03
N ARG A 246 -10.96 -8.53 -14.92
CA ARG A 246 -11.83 -7.86 -15.88
C ARG A 246 -12.42 -6.58 -15.30
N ASP A 247 -12.68 -5.60 -16.15
CA ASP A 247 -13.29 -4.30 -15.83
C ASP A 247 -14.49 -3.95 -16.74
N ASP A 248 -14.88 -4.86 -17.64
CA ASP A 248 -16.07 -4.80 -18.49
C ASP A 248 -17.34 -5.25 -17.73
N PHE A 249 -17.67 -4.53 -16.65
CA PHE A 249 -18.72 -4.92 -15.70
C PHE A 249 -20.11 -5.04 -16.32
N GLU A 250 -20.44 -4.23 -17.32
CA GLU A 250 -21.68 -4.34 -18.09
C GLU A 250 -21.75 -5.66 -18.87
N VAL A 251 -20.64 -6.10 -19.47
CA VAL A 251 -20.55 -7.39 -20.18
C VAL A 251 -20.66 -8.54 -19.20
N ILE A 252 -20.00 -8.44 -18.05
CA ILE A 252 -20.09 -9.45 -16.99
C ILE A 252 -21.55 -9.58 -16.49
N ALA A 253 -22.28 -8.46 -16.38
CA ALA A 253 -23.69 -8.48 -16.02
C ALA A 253 -24.53 -9.22 -17.08
N GLN A 254 -24.29 -8.96 -18.37
CA GLN A 254 -24.94 -9.65 -19.49
C GLN A 254 -24.65 -11.16 -19.49
N GLU A 255 -23.42 -11.57 -19.19
CA GLU A 255 -23.05 -12.99 -19.03
C GLU A 255 -23.79 -13.69 -17.87
N CYS A 256 -24.40 -12.91 -16.99
CA CYS A 256 -25.21 -13.38 -15.86
C CYS A 256 -26.73 -13.19 -16.10
N GLU A 257 -27.12 -12.80 -17.31
CA GLU A 257 -28.52 -12.70 -17.70
C GLU A 257 -29.21 -14.09 -17.57
N GLY A 258 -30.45 -14.09 -17.09
CA GLY A 258 -31.21 -15.32 -16.84
C GLY A 258 -30.95 -15.99 -15.48
N LEU A 259 -29.91 -15.61 -14.75
CA LEU A 259 -29.70 -16.09 -13.37
C LEU A 259 -30.64 -15.39 -12.40
N ASN A 260 -31.15 -16.14 -11.42
CA ASN A 260 -31.79 -15.53 -10.25
C ASN A 260 -30.72 -15.05 -9.24
N MET A 261 -31.15 -14.24 -8.26
CA MET A 261 -30.21 -13.60 -7.31
C MET A 261 -29.40 -14.62 -6.49
N LYS A 262 -29.97 -15.79 -6.20
CA LYS A 262 -29.26 -16.85 -5.48
C LYS A 262 -28.15 -17.45 -6.35
N GLU A 263 -28.48 -17.83 -7.58
CA GLU A 263 -27.51 -18.38 -8.54
C GLU A 263 -26.40 -17.38 -8.88
N PHE A 264 -26.76 -16.11 -9.05
CA PHE A 264 -25.80 -15.04 -9.25
C PHE A 264 -24.82 -14.92 -8.08
N LYS A 265 -25.32 -14.89 -6.84
CA LYS A 265 -24.48 -14.85 -5.63
C LYS A 265 -23.61 -16.09 -5.49
N ASP A 266 -24.12 -17.27 -5.85
CA ASP A 266 -23.34 -18.50 -5.87
C ASP A 266 -22.18 -18.42 -6.89
N ARG A 267 -22.43 -17.90 -8.10
CA ARG A 267 -21.39 -17.69 -9.14
C ARG A 267 -20.35 -16.64 -8.73
N VAL A 268 -20.77 -15.56 -8.07
CA VAL A 268 -19.85 -14.57 -7.49
C VAL A 268 -18.98 -15.23 -6.42
N ALA A 269 -19.55 -16.08 -5.58
CA ALA A 269 -18.81 -16.80 -4.55
C ALA A 269 -17.80 -17.78 -5.15
N ASP A 270 -18.14 -18.51 -6.21
CA ASP A 270 -17.20 -19.36 -6.94
C ASP A 270 -16.00 -18.56 -7.46
N SER A 271 -16.27 -17.41 -8.07
CA SER A 271 -15.22 -16.53 -8.62
C SER A 271 -14.30 -15.97 -7.54
N VAL A 272 -14.85 -15.57 -6.39
CA VAL A 272 -14.07 -15.08 -5.24
C VAL A 272 -13.25 -16.21 -4.62
N VAL A 273 -13.83 -17.40 -4.44
CA VAL A 273 -13.12 -18.56 -3.89
C VAL A 273 -11.97 -18.94 -4.80
N GLU A 274 -12.22 -19.08 -6.11
CA GLU A 274 -11.22 -19.45 -7.10
C GLU A 274 -10.07 -18.43 -7.14
N GLY A 275 -10.40 -17.13 -7.23
CA GLY A 275 -9.37 -16.09 -7.26
C GLY A 275 -8.54 -15.98 -5.96
N LEU A 276 -9.05 -16.46 -4.82
CA LEU A 276 -8.32 -16.50 -3.55
C LEU A 276 -7.50 -17.79 -3.34
N LYS A 277 -7.74 -18.88 -4.09
CA LYS A 277 -7.06 -20.17 -3.88
C LYS A 277 -5.53 -20.05 -3.91
N GLY A 278 -4.99 -19.35 -4.91
CA GLY A 278 -3.54 -19.17 -5.05
C GLY A 278 -2.91 -18.42 -3.87
N ILE A 279 -3.63 -17.42 -3.34
CA ILE A 279 -3.16 -16.60 -2.22
C ILE A 279 -3.19 -17.39 -0.93
N LYS A 280 -4.27 -18.15 -0.68
CA LYS A 280 -4.39 -18.98 0.52
C LYS A 280 -3.32 -20.07 0.56
N GLY A 281 -3.03 -20.71 -0.57
CA GLY A 281 -1.95 -21.69 -0.67
C GLY A 281 -0.59 -21.09 -0.28
N GLU A 282 -0.29 -19.90 -0.80
CA GLU A 282 0.95 -19.21 -0.47
C GLU A 282 0.99 -18.70 0.98
N TYR A 283 -0.13 -18.20 1.50
CA TYR A 283 -0.26 -17.78 2.89
C TYR A 283 0.01 -18.94 3.85
N GLU A 284 -0.60 -20.10 3.63
CA GLU A 284 -0.37 -21.28 4.46
C GLU A 284 1.07 -21.80 4.32
N ARG A 285 1.66 -21.75 3.11
CA ARG A 285 3.08 -22.08 2.90
C ARG A 285 4.00 -21.19 3.74
N ILE A 286 3.83 -19.87 3.65
CA ILE A 286 4.66 -18.89 4.36
C ILE A 286 4.44 -18.99 5.87
N LYS A 287 3.19 -19.12 6.32
CA LYS A 287 2.84 -19.28 7.73
C LYS A 287 3.41 -20.55 8.34
N GLY A 288 3.52 -21.62 7.56
CA GLY A 288 4.15 -22.88 7.94
C GLY A 288 5.68 -22.87 7.92
N ASP A 289 6.30 -21.84 7.33
CA ASP A 289 7.76 -21.74 7.15
C ASP A 289 8.33 -20.56 7.97
N ALA A 290 8.49 -20.80 9.27
CA ALA A 290 9.07 -19.81 10.18
C ALA A 290 10.48 -19.38 9.76
N SER A 291 11.27 -20.29 9.17
CA SER A 291 12.63 -19.99 8.73
C SER A 291 12.66 -19.01 7.57
N TYR A 292 11.72 -19.14 6.62
CA TYR A 292 11.55 -18.19 5.54
C TYR A 292 11.12 -16.82 6.05
N LEU A 293 10.18 -16.76 7.01
CA LEU A 293 9.76 -15.50 7.62
C LEU A 293 10.91 -14.79 8.32
N GLU A 294 11.69 -15.51 9.13
CA GLU A 294 12.86 -14.95 9.83
C GLU A 294 13.90 -14.41 8.84
N GLU A 295 14.20 -15.17 7.78
CA GLU A 295 15.18 -14.75 6.78
C GLU A 295 14.71 -13.52 5.99
N VAL A 296 13.43 -13.49 5.58
CA VAL A 296 12.85 -12.34 4.88
C VAL A 296 12.86 -11.10 5.78
N SER A 297 12.48 -11.23 7.06
CA SER A 297 12.52 -10.13 8.02
C SER A 297 13.94 -9.63 8.26
N ARG A 298 14.92 -10.54 8.42
CA ARG A 298 16.33 -10.18 8.61
C ARG A 298 16.87 -9.37 7.42
N ILE A 299 16.67 -9.87 6.20
CA ILE A 299 17.12 -9.16 4.99
C ILE A 299 16.39 -7.82 4.82
N GLY A 300 15.09 -7.78 5.11
CA GLY A 300 14.30 -6.55 5.09
C GLY A 300 14.84 -5.49 6.04
N ALA A 301 15.10 -5.88 7.29
CA ALA A 301 15.66 -5.02 8.32
C ALA A 301 17.06 -4.50 7.96
N GLU A 302 17.94 -5.35 7.42
CA GLU A 302 19.29 -4.94 6.99
C GLU A 302 19.23 -3.86 5.90
N LYS A 303 18.39 -4.04 4.89
CA LYS A 303 18.21 -3.06 3.80
C LYS A 303 17.61 -1.75 4.31
N ALA A 304 16.56 -1.83 5.12
CA ALA A 304 15.89 -0.67 5.70
C ALA A 304 16.87 0.12 6.59
N ASN A 305 17.56 -0.54 7.52
CA ASN A 305 18.52 0.09 8.42
C ASN A 305 19.66 0.79 7.67
N LYS A 306 20.20 0.16 6.62
CA LYS A 306 21.26 0.76 5.81
C LYS A 306 20.80 2.11 5.23
N ARG A 307 19.65 2.14 4.55
CA ARG A 307 19.12 3.38 3.95
C ARG A 307 18.72 4.42 4.98
N ALA A 308 18.09 3.99 6.06
CA ALA A 308 17.69 4.86 7.14
C ALA A 308 18.89 5.58 7.74
N ASN A 309 19.97 4.84 8.04
CA ASN A 309 21.20 5.41 8.59
C ASN A 309 21.90 6.35 7.60
N GLU A 310 21.90 6.05 6.30
CA GLU A 310 22.44 6.95 5.27
C GLU A 310 21.69 8.29 5.19
N THR A 311 20.36 8.28 5.28
CA THR A 311 19.58 9.52 5.29
C THR A 311 19.70 10.25 6.61
N LEU A 312 19.61 9.53 7.73
CA LEU A 312 19.74 10.09 9.07
C LEU A 312 21.11 10.76 9.26
N GLY A 313 22.19 10.12 8.81
CA GLY A 313 23.54 10.70 8.86
C GLY A 313 23.62 12.05 8.15
N ARG A 314 23.06 12.16 6.93
CA ARG A 314 23.01 13.42 6.17
C ARG A 314 22.17 14.50 6.87
N VAL A 315 21.06 14.10 7.49
CA VAL A 315 20.20 15.01 8.27
C VAL A 315 20.94 15.51 9.52
N MET A 316 21.55 14.61 10.28
CA MET A 316 22.30 14.94 11.50
C MET A 316 23.49 15.86 11.20
N GLU A 317 24.25 15.58 10.15
CA GLU A 317 25.35 16.42 9.69
C GLU A 317 24.87 17.83 9.31
N ALA A 318 23.79 17.92 8.53
CA ALA A 318 23.23 19.21 8.10
C ALA A 318 22.68 20.05 9.28
N MET A 319 22.23 19.40 10.36
CA MET A 319 21.78 20.05 11.59
C MET A 319 22.92 20.33 12.58
N GLY A 320 24.17 19.98 12.26
CA GLY A 320 25.33 20.19 13.13
C GLY A 320 25.41 19.20 14.31
N MET A 321 24.66 18.10 14.25
CA MET A 321 24.64 17.04 15.26
C MET A 321 25.59 15.90 14.87
N GLY A 322 26.89 16.20 14.74
CA GLY A 322 27.89 15.22 14.34
C GLY A 322 28.27 14.25 15.47
N VAL A 323 28.17 12.94 15.21
CA VAL A 323 28.90 11.89 15.95
C VAL A 323 30.34 11.86 15.42
N GLY A 324 31.17 12.80 15.86
CA GLY A 324 32.62 12.66 15.69
C GLY A 324 33.15 11.49 16.54
N PRO A 325 34.23 10.80 16.14
CA PRO A 325 34.89 9.88 17.05
C PRO A 325 35.24 10.63 18.34
N LYS A 326 34.86 10.08 19.51
CA LYS A 326 35.25 10.65 20.80
C LYS A 326 36.75 10.91 20.76
N PRO A 327 37.23 12.14 21.05
CA PRO A 327 38.66 12.33 21.26
C PRO A 327 39.05 11.39 22.40
N SER A 328 39.99 10.49 22.13
CA SER A 328 40.72 9.78 23.18
C SER A 328 41.32 10.87 24.07
N GLY A 329 40.77 11.00 25.29
CA GLY A 329 41.23 11.96 26.28
C GLY A 329 42.70 11.72 26.67
N PRO A 330 43.34 12.74 27.28
CA PRO A 330 44.77 12.76 27.56
C PRO A 330 45.26 11.63 28.47
#